data_AF-A0A7V9AW41-F1
#
_entry.id   AF-A0A7V9AW41-F1
#
_cell.length_a   1.000
_cell.length_b   1.000
_cell.length_c   1.000
_cell.angle_alpha   90.00
_cell.angle_beta   90.00
_cell.angle_gamma   90.00
#
_symmetry.space_group_name_H-M   'P 1'
#
loop_
_entity.id
_entity.type
_entity.pdbx_description
1 polymer ?
#
loop_
_entity_poly.entity_id
_entity_poly.type
_entity_poly.pdbx_seq_one_letter_code
_entity_poly.pdbx_strand_id
1 'polypeptide(L)'
;RDITHRCALHPETLKYLTVASGFTRADIEFRSPVPPQDRLQPVALSESADAVVRNLTEAFNGNVEKLNARMFTHMDYAVVAEKG
;
A
#
# COMPACT_ATOMS: atom_id res chain seq x y z
N ARG A 1 -14.01 -13.42 -3.84
CA ARG A 1 -14.13 -12.51 -5.00
C ARG A 1 -15.61 -12.17 -5.14
N ASP A 2 -15.98 -10.90 -5.00
CA ASP A 2 -17.37 -10.47 -5.15
C ASP A 2 -17.76 -10.51 -6.63
N ILE A 3 -18.77 -11.31 -6.96
CA ILE A 3 -19.26 -11.52 -8.32
C ILE A 3 -20.11 -10.34 -8.83
N THR A 4 -20.56 -9.47 -7.92
CA THR A 4 -21.36 -8.28 -8.24
C THR A 4 -20.51 -7.04 -8.53
N HIS A 5 -19.18 -7.14 -8.38
CA HIS A 5 -18.26 -6.04 -8.59
C HIS A 5 -18.27 -5.55 -10.05
N ARG A 6 -18.52 -4.25 -10.25
CA ARG A 6 -18.63 -3.64 -11.58
C ARG A 6 -17.32 -3.06 -12.09
N CYS A 7 -16.75 -2.09 -11.37
CA CYS A 7 -15.46 -1.49 -11.70
C CYS A 7 -14.75 -1.02 -10.43
N ALA A 8 -13.42 -0.99 -10.50
CA ALA A 8 -12.60 -0.39 -9.47
C ALA A 8 -12.74 1.14 -9.52
N LEU A 9 -12.97 1.77 -8.37
CA LEU A 9 -12.92 3.21 -8.22
C LEU A 9 -11.56 3.57 -7.62
N HIS A 10 -10.89 4.58 -8.16
CA HIS A 10 -9.64 5.05 -7.57
C HIS A 10 -9.95 6.01 -6.39
N PRO A 11 -9.17 6.00 -5.29
CA PRO A 11 -9.40 6.88 -4.14
C PRO A 11 -9.50 8.36 -4.51
N GLU A 12 -8.60 8.84 -5.38
CA GLU A 12 -8.63 10.23 -5.88
C GLU A 12 -9.89 10.55 -6.68
N THR A 13 -10.43 9.58 -7.43
CA THR A 13 -11.69 9.76 -8.16
C THR A 13 -12.85 9.89 -7.19
N LEU A 14 -12.90 9.05 -6.15
CA LEU A 14 -13.94 9.16 -5.13
C LEU A 14 -13.84 10.48 -4.35
N LYS A 15 -12.63 10.92 -4.01
CA LYS A 15 -12.39 12.23 -3.38
C LYS A 15 -12.87 13.37 -4.26
N TYR A 16 -12.51 13.36 -5.55
CA TYR A 16 -12.97 14.36 -6.50
C TYR A 16 -14.52 14.42 -6.58
N LEU A 17 -15.18 13.26 -6.72
CA LEU A 17 -16.64 13.19 -6.76
C LEU A 17 -17.29 13.70 -5.47
N THR A 18 -16.67 13.41 -4.32
CA THR A 18 -17.15 13.88 -3.01
C THR A 18 -17.08 15.40 -2.91
N VAL A 19 -15.96 16.00 -3.32
CA VAL A 19 -15.79 17.47 -3.35
C VAL A 19 -16.78 18.11 -4.35
N ALA A 20 -16.91 17.53 -5.55
CA ALA A 20 -17.85 18.00 -6.56
C ALA A 20 -19.32 17.94 -6.11
N SER A 21 -19.64 17.08 -5.14
CA SER A 21 -20.98 16.97 -4.53
C SER A 21 -21.26 18.04 -3.47
N GLY A 22 -20.31 18.94 -3.19
CA GLY A 22 -20.49 20.08 -2.28
C GLY A 22 -19.87 19.90 -0.88
N PHE A 23 -19.05 18.86 -0.67
CA PHE A 23 -18.25 18.73 0.55
C PHE A 23 -16.96 19.56 0.41
N THR A 24 -16.65 20.35 1.43
CA THR A 24 -15.55 21.34 1.39
C THR A 24 -14.20 20.76 1.80
N ARG A 25 -14.19 19.72 2.65
CA ARG A 25 -12.97 19.03 3.09
C ARG A 25 -13.17 17.53 2.95
N ALA A 26 -12.36 16.89 2.12
CA ALA A 26 -12.40 15.44 1.88
C ALA A 26 -10.98 14.86 1.91
N ASP A 27 -10.77 13.87 2.78
CA ASP A 27 -9.49 13.21 3.00
C ASP A 27 -9.59 11.71 2.73
N ILE A 28 -8.52 11.12 2.21
CA ILE A 28 -8.44 9.69 1.92
C ILE A 28 -7.76 9.00 3.10
N GLU A 29 -8.46 8.04 3.68
CA GLU A 29 -7.92 7.17 4.72
C GLU A 29 -7.71 5.77 4.16
N PHE A 30 -6.46 5.31 4.14
CA PHE A 30 -6.14 3.93 3.82
C PHE A 30 -6.38 3.02 5.03
N ARG A 31 -7.01 1.87 4.81
CA ARG A 31 -7.46 0.94 5.85
C ARG A 31 -7.12 -0.50 5.49
N SER A 32 -7.24 -1.40 6.46
CA SER A 32 -6.97 -2.83 6.27
C SER A 32 -5.57 -3.08 5.68
N PRO A 33 -4.50 -2.71 6.40
CA PRO A 33 -3.14 -2.98 5.94
C PRO A 33 -2.94 -4.48 5.73
N VAL A 34 -2.17 -4.83 4.71
CA VAL A 34 -1.83 -6.24 4.45
C VAL A 34 -1.11 -6.82 5.67
N PRO A 35 -1.55 -7.99 6.20
CA PRO A 35 -0.90 -8.64 7.33
C PRO A 35 0.59 -8.87 7.08
N PRO A 36 1.47 -8.72 8.09
CA PRO A 36 2.91 -8.88 7.90
C PRO A 36 3.33 -10.23 7.31
N GLN A 37 2.57 -11.30 7.58
CA GLN A 37 2.82 -12.63 7.03
C GLN A 37 2.64 -12.75 5.52
N ASP A 38 1.84 -11.85 4.93
CA ASP A 38 1.52 -11.87 3.49
C ASP A 38 2.47 -10.95 2.69
N ARG A 39 3.32 -10.19 3.38
CA ARG A 39 4.37 -9.36 2.78
C ARG A 39 5.56 -10.21 2.37
N LEU A 40 6.31 -9.73 1.38
CA LEU A 40 7.57 -10.34 1.01
C LEU A 40 8.56 -10.25 2.17
N GLN A 41 9.20 -11.37 2.46
CA GLN A 41 10.15 -11.49 3.57
C GLN A 41 11.55 -11.05 3.11
N PRO A 42 12.22 -10.16 3.85
CA PRO A 42 13.63 -9.90 3.62
C PRO A 42 14.46 -11.13 4.03
N VAL A 43 15.64 -11.27 3.43
CA VAL A 43 16.60 -12.30 3.81
C VAL A 43 17.45 -11.79 4.97
N ALA A 44 17.60 -12.62 6.02
CA ALA A 44 18.46 -12.32 7.14
C ALA A 44 19.94 -12.42 6.74
N LEU A 45 20.72 -11.39 7.06
CA LEU A 45 22.16 -11.37 6.85
C LEU A 45 22.86 -11.95 8.08
N SER A 46 23.67 -12.99 7.87
CA SER A 46 24.61 -13.46 8.89
C SER A 46 25.77 -12.47 9.02
N GLU A 47 26.21 -12.18 10.24
CA GLU A 47 27.35 -11.28 10.47
C GLU A 47 28.65 -11.81 9.84
N SER A 48 28.77 -13.14 9.72
CA SER A 48 29.92 -13.81 9.10
C SER A 48 29.81 -13.94 7.58
N ALA A 49 28.79 -13.33 6.95
CA ALA A 49 28.62 -13.40 5.50
C ALA A 49 29.69 -12.59 4.76
N ASP A 50 30.20 -13.17 3.67
CA ASP A 50 31.14 -12.52 2.77
C ASP A 50 30.54 -11.25 2.12
N ALA A 51 31.39 -10.30 1.76
CA ALA A 51 31.02 -8.99 1.22
C ALA A 51 30.17 -9.09 -0.05
N VAL A 52 30.42 -10.08 -0.91
CA VAL A 52 29.62 -10.29 -2.13
C VAL A 52 28.19 -10.70 -1.78
N VAL A 53 28.03 -11.63 -0.83
CA VAL A 53 26.72 -12.09 -0.35
C VAL A 53 25.98 -10.95 0.36
N ARG A 54 26.71 -10.13 1.12
CA ARG A 54 26.17 -8.94 1.78
C ARG A 54 25.57 -7.95 0.79
N ASN A 55 26.36 -7.53 -0.20
CA ASN A 55 25.89 -6.57 -1.22
C ASN A 55 24.66 -7.08 -1.98
N LEU A 56 24.66 -8.36 -2.37
CA LEU A 56 23.52 -8.97 -3.04
C LEU A 56 22.26 -8.96 -2.15
N THR A 57 22.42 -9.30 -0.87
CA THR A 57 21.29 -9.37 0.07
C THR A 57 20.73 -7.98 0.38
N GLU A 58 21.58 -6.96 0.51
CA GLU A 58 21.14 -5.57 0.69
C GLU A 58 20.36 -5.08 -0.53
N ALA A 59 20.86 -5.33 -1.75
CA ALA A 59 20.15 -4.96 -2.97
C ALA A 59 18.80 -5.69 -3.09
N PHE A 60 18.77 -6.98 -2.75
CA PHE A 60 17.55 -7.77 -2.73
C PHE A 60 16.53 -7.24 -1.71
N ASN A 61 16.95 -7.03 -0.46
CA ASN A 61 16.08 -6.53 0.61
C ASN A 61 15.55 -5.12 0.29
N GLY A 62 16.36 -4.25 -0.32
CA GLY A 62 15.90 -2.95 -0.80
C GLY A 62 14.84 -3.05 -1.91
N ASN A 63 14.90 -4.07 -2.76
CA ASN A 63 13.86 -4.32 -3.75
C ASN A 63 12.59 -4.91 -3.12
N VAL A 64 12.74 -5.81 -2.14
CA VAL A 64 11.63 -6.34 -1.32
C VAL A 64 10.87 -5.20 -0.65
N GLU A 65 11.58 -4.24 -0.05
CA GLU A 65 10.97 -3.07 0.58
C GLU A 65 10.16 -2.22 -0.42
N LYS A 66 10.75 -1.90 -1.58
CA LYS A 66 10.06 -1.15 -2.66
C LYS A 66 8.82 -1.88 -3.16
N LEU A 67 8.88 -3.20 -3.25
CA LEU A 67 7.77 -4.01 -3.76
C LEU A 67 6.65 -4.10 -2.72
N ASN A 68 6.99 -4.31 -1.44
CA ASN A 68 6.06 -4.24 -0.32
C ASN A 68 5.35 -2.88 -0.23
N ALA A 69 6.08 -1.78 -0.42
CA ALA A 69 5.52 -0.43 -0.39
C ALA A 69 4.57 -0.11 -1.56
N ARG A 70 4.57 -0.90 -2.64
CA ARG A 70 3.71 -0.67 -3.82
C ARG A 70 2.60 -1.69 -3.97
N MET A 71 2.88 -2.96 -3.67
CA MET A 71 1.96 -4.07 -3.90
C MET A 71 1.29 -4.56 -2.62
N PHE A 72 1.94 -4.43 -1.46
CA PHE A 72 1.46 -4.98 -0.18
C PHE A 72 1.15 -3.85 0.81
N THR A 73 0.29 -2.93 0.37
CA THR A 73 -0.09 -1.70 1.07
C THR A 73 -1.35 -1.91 1.91
N HIS A 74 -2.45 -1.28 1.51
CA HIS A 74 -3.74 -1.26 2.17
C HIS A 74 -4.77 -1.85 1.22
N MET A 75 -5.64 -2.72 1.74
CA MET A 75 -6.65 -3.40 0.93
C MET A 75 -7.89 -2.55 0.73
N ASP A 76 -8.17 -1.66 1.69
CA ASP A 76 -9.34 -0.80 1.69
C ASP A 76 -8.92 0.67 1.77
N TYR A 77 -9.83 1.54 1.34
CA TYR A 77 -9.72 2.98 1.56
C TYR A 77 -11.12 3.55 1.82
N ALA A 78 -11.16 4.68 2.52
CA ALA A 78 -12.36 5.46 2.73
C ALA A 78 -12.08 6.92 2.37
N VAL A 79 -13.09 7.62 1.86
CA VAL A 79 -13.07 9.08 1.77
C VAL A 79 -13.95 9.62 2.89
N VAL A 80 -13.35 10.39 3.79
CA VAL A 80 -14.04 11.03 4.92
C VAL A 80 -14.16 12.51 4.60
N ALA A 81 -15.38 13.03 4.66
CA ALA A 81 -15.64 14.41 4.27
C ALA A 81 -16.59 15.13 5.23
N GLU A 82 -16.36 16.44 5.38
CA GLU A 82 -17.16 17.35 6.20
C GLU A 82 -17.86 18.37 5.32
N LYS A 83 -19.10 18.70 5.68
CA LYS A 83 -19.89 19.73 5.01
C LYS A 83 -19.69 21.07 5.73
N GLY A 84 -19.26 22.08 4.98
CA GLY A 84 -19.15 23.46 5.44
C GLY A 84 -20.49 24.18 5.54
#